data_AF-A0A958LWR0-F1
#
_entry.id   AF-A0A958LWR0-F1
#
_cell.length_a   1.000
_cell.length_b   1.000
_cell.length_c   1.000
_cell.angle_alpha   90.00
_cell.angle_beta   90.00
_cell.angle_gamma   90.00
#
_symmetry.space_group_name_H-M   'P 1'
#
loop_
_entity.id
_entity.type
_entity.pdbx_description
1 polymer ?
#
loop_
_entity_poly.entity_id
_entity_poly.type
_entity_poly.pdbx_seq_one_letter_code
_entity_poly.pdbx_strand_id
1 'polypeptide(L)'
;MQYSNAILREIDVQHPAAKSVIELARVQDEEVGDGTTSVIIMTGELMLAARPFMEMNLHPTVVVSAYYKALDFAKRVLNDIAKTIDTSKDDEVLVALGSCIGTKFSSRWGKLISNLTIKATKTIMREGARNKLNL
;
A
#
# COMPACT_ATOMS: atom_id res chain seq x y z
N MET A 1 -10.44 8.19 -6.49
CA MET A 1 -9.54 8.10 -7.66
C MET A 1 -9.14 6.64 -7.78
N GLN A 2 -9.72 5.89 -8.72
CA GLN A 2 -10.02 4.46 -8.45
C GLN A 2 -8.96 3.43 -8.81
N TYR A 3 -8.00 3.71 -9.69
CA TYR A 3 -6.84 2.83 -9.94
C TYR A 3 -5.67 3.67 -10.44
N SER A 4 -4.93 4.31 -9.53
CA SER A 4 -3.81 5.17 -9.91
C SER A 4 -2.76 4.42 -10.71
N ASN A 5 -2.52 3.14 -10.41
CA ASN A 5 -1.60 2.30 -11.17
C ASN A 5 -2.01 2.17 -12.65
N ALA A 6 -3.27 1.84 -12.93
CA ALA A 6 -3.78 1.69 -14.29
C ALA A 6 -3.66 3.01 -15.09
N ILE A 7 -3.91 4.15 -14.44
CA ILE A 7 -3.73 5.47 -15.07
C ILE A 7 -2.25 5.72 -15.36
N LEU A 8 -1.37 5.46 -14.40
CA LEU A 8 0.07 5.69 -14.56
C LEU A 8 0.73 4.82 -15.63
N ARG A 9 0.18 3.62 -15.90
CA ARG A 9 0.65 2.75 -17.00
C ARG A 9 0.32 3.31 -18.39
N GLU A 10 -0.75 4.09 -18.50
CA GLU A 10 -1.19 4.68 -19.78
C GLU A 10 -0.52 6.03 -20.08
N ILE A 11 0.21 6.61 -19.12
CA ILE A 11 0.90 7.89 -19.31
C ILE A 11 2.34 7.63 -19.76
N ASP A 12 2.68 8.09 -20.98
CA ASP A 12 4.07 8.13 -21.41
C ASP A 12 4.81 9.29 -20.74
N VAL A 13 5.77 8.96 -19.87
CA VAL A 13 6.58 9.95 -19.16
C VAL A 13 8.05 9.80 -19.52
N GLN A 14 8.66 10.89 -19.96
CA GLN A 14 10.07 10.91 -20.37
C GLN A 14 11.04 11.12 -19.18
N HIS A 15 10.61 11.80 -18.12
CA HIS A 15 11.47 12.15 -16.99
C HIS A 15 11.85 10.92 -16.12
N PRO A 16 13.15 10.63 -15.89
CA PRO A 16 13.59 9.44 -15.16
C PRO A 16 13.05 9.32 -13.73
N ALA A 17 12.94 10.44 -13.00
CA ALA A 17 12.37 10.42 -11.65
C ALA A 17 10.89 10.02 -11.66
N ALA A 18 10.12 10.47 -12.66
CA ALA A 18 8.71 10.12 -12.76
C ALA A 18 8.54 8.65 -13.17
N LYS A 19 9.42 8.10 -14.04
CA LYS A 19 9.47 6.65 -14.30
C LYS A 19 9.71 5.84 -13.03
N SER A 20 10.58 6.32 -12.14
CA SER A 20 10.85 5.67 -10.85
C SER A 20 9.62 5.66 -9.93
N VAL A 21 8.83 6.75 -9.93
CA VAL A 21 7.57 6.83 -9.15
C VAL A 21 6.48 5.92 -9.72
N ILE A 22 6.37 5.81 -11.05
CA ILE A 22 5.45 4.87 -11.70
C ILE A 22 5.82 3.43 -11.33
N GLU A 23 7.11 3.11 -11.34
CA GLU A 23 7.60 1.79 -10.96
C GLU A 23 7.34 1.46 -9.49
N LEU A 24 7.49 2.43 -8.58
CA LEU A 24 7.09 2.27 -7.17
C LEU A 24 5.61 1.91 -7.03
N ALA A 25 4.73 2.58 -7.78
CA ALA A 25 3.30 2.25 -7.78
C ALA A 25 3.01 0.87 -8.36
N ARG A 26 3.82 0.38 -9.32
CA ARG A 26 3.74 -0.99 -9.89
C ARG A 26 4.11 -2.04 -8.87
N VAL A 27 5.24 -1.87 -8.19
CA VAL A 27 5.69 -2.80 -7.14
C VAL A 27 4.66 -2.88 -6.01
N GLN A 28 4.07 -1.74 -5.60
CA GLN A 28 3.02 -1.75 -4.57
C GLN A 28 1.77 -2.53 -4.98
N ASP A 29 1.38 -2.45 -6.26
CA ASP A 29 0.25 -3.19 -6.84
C ASP A 29 0.54 -4.69 -6.89
N GLU A 30 1.77 -5.08 -7.23
CA GLU A 30 2.19 -6.48 -7.33
C GLU A 30 2.33 -7.17 -5.97
N GLU A 31 2.85 -6.48 -4.96
CA GLU A 31 3.10 -7.06 -3.64
C GLU A 31 1.85 -7.11 -2.74
N VAL A 32 1.02 -6.07 -2.77
CA VAL A 32 -0.13 -5.92 -1.86
C VAL A 32 -1.47 -5.81 -2.60
N GLY A 33 -1.48 -5.27 -3.81
CA GLY A 33 -2.71 -5.06 -4.59
C GLY A 33 -3.60 -3.92 -4.10
N ASP A 34 -3.12 -3.10 -3.14
CA ASP A 34 -3.80 -1.91 -2.64
C ASP A 34 -2.78 -0.82 -2.23
N GLY A 35 -3.26 0.42 -2.06
CA GLY A 35 -2.43 1.53 -1.59
C GLY A 35 -1.54 2.19 -2.65
N THR A 36 -1.71 1.85 -3.93
CA THR A 36 -0.91 2.40 -5.05
C THR A 36 -1.01 3.92 -5.15
N THR A 37 -2.18 4.50 -4.89
CA THR A 37 -2.34 5.98 -4.83
C THR A 37 -1.59 6.57 -3.64
N SER A 38 -1.68 5.91 -2.48
CA SER A 38 -1.08 6.40 -1.23
C SER A 38 0.44 6.46 -1.31
N VAL A 39 1.09 5.45 -1.92
CA VAL A 39 2.56 5.45 -2.06
C VAL A 39 3.06 6.59 -2.95
N ILE A 40 2.32 6.96 -4.00
CA ILE A 40 2.67 8.07 -4.89
C ILE A 40 2.59 9.40 -4.13
N ILE A 41 1.46 9.63 -3.44
CA ILE A 41 1.25 10.85 -2.65
C ILE A 41 2.33 10.95 -1.57
N MET A 42 2.57 9.86 -0.84
CA MET A 42 3.59 9.81 0.21
C MET A 42 4.99 10.11 -0.34
N THR A 43 5.34 9.60 -1.52
CA THR A 43 6.63 9.90 -2.16
C THR A 43 6.77 11.40 -2.46
N GLY A 44 5.71 12.02 -2.99
CA GLY A 44 5.68 13.47 -3.24
C GLY A 44 5.84 14.29 -1.96
N GLU A 45 5.10 13.94 -0.91
CA GLU A 45 5.19 14.63 0.38
C GLU A 45 6.56 14.46 1.04
N LEU A 46 7.17 13.27 0.97
CA LEU A 46 8.52 13.04 1.50
C LEU A 46 9.59 13.85 0.76
N MET A 47 9.42 14.07 -0.55
CA MET A 47 10.30 14.94 -1.34
C MET A 47 10.12 16.42 -0.96
N LEU A 48 8.88 16.87 -0.76
CA LEU A 48 8.59 18.22 -0.29
C LEU A 48 9.15 18.46 1.11
N ALA A 49 9.01 17.49 2.01
CA ALA A 49 9.58 17.54 3.35
C ALA A 49 11.12 17.53 3.35
N ALA A 50 11.76 16.92 2.34
CA ALA A 50 13.22 16.92 2.21
C ALA A 50 13.77 18.28 1.74
N ARG A 51 12.97 19.06 0.99
CA ARG A 51 13.43 20.29 0.32
C ARG A 51 14.06 21.34 1.26
N PRO A 52 13.49 21.69 2.43
CA PRO A 52 14.10 22.68 3.32
C PRO A 52 15.50 22.28 3.78
N PHE A 53 15.74 20.99 4.01
CA PHE A 53 17.06 20.49 4.43
C PHE A 53 18.10 20.65 3.32
N MET A 54 17.68 20.47 2.06
CA MET A 54 18.53 20.72 0.89
C MET A 54 18.83 22.21 0.74
N GLU A 55 17.85 23.09 0.98
CA GLU A 55 18.04 24.56 0.98
C GLU A 55 19.00 25.02 2.10
N MET A 56 19.09 24.27 3.20
CA MET A 56 20.07 24.46 4.28
C MET A 56 21.46 23.86 3.98
N ASN A 57 21.71 23.37 2.75
CA ASN A 57 22.96 22.70 2.34
C ASN A 57 23.30 21.43 3.15
N LEU A 58 22.31 20.71 3.67
CA LEU A 58 22.56 19.38 4.24
C LEU A 58 22.88 18.38 3.13
N HIS A 59 23.92 17.57 3.34
CA HIS A 59 24.31 16.56 2.37
C HIS A 59 23.17 15.52 2.20
N PRO A 60 22.76 15.15 0.97
CA PRO A 60 21.61 14.28 0.73
C PRO A 60 21.66 12.95 1.50
N THR A 61 22.86 12.37 1.64
CA THR A 61 23.11 11.14 2.42
C THR A 61 22.64 11.25 3.88
N VAL A 62 22.73 12.44 4.48
CA VAL A 62 22.27 12.68 5.87
C VAL A 62 20.75 12.61 5.93
N VAL A 63 20.05 13.24 4.97
CA VAL A 63 18.58 13.21 4.87
C VAL A 63 18.10 11.78 4.65
N VAL A 64 18.74 11.05 3.73
CA VAL A 64 18.42 9.64 3.46
C VAL A 64 18.63 8.77 4.71
N SER A 65 19.74 8.95 5.44
CA SER A 65 19.99 8.21 6.69
C SER A 65 18.92 8.50 7.75
N ALA A 66 18.47 9.75 7.86
CA ALA A 66 17.40 10.12 8.77
C ALA A 66 16.06 9.47 8.37
N TYR A 67 15.73 9.42 7.08
CA TYR A 67 14.53 8.74 6.58
C TYR A 67 14.55 7.23 6.86
N TYR A 68 15.71 6.56 6.75
CA TYR A 68 15.81 5.16 7.15
C TYR A 68 15.54 4.95 8.66
N LYS A 69 16.07 5.82 9.52
CA LYS A 69 15.78 5.78 10.96
C LYS A 69 14.30 6.03 11.26
N ALA A 70 13.68 6.98 10.55
CA ALA A 70 12.27 7.27 10.67
C ALA A 70 11.40 6.09 10.21
N LEU A 71 11.80 5.40 9.13
CA LEU A 71 11.14 4.19 8.64
C LEU A 71 11.18 3.07 9.68
N ASP A 72 12.34 2.82 10.30
CA ASP A 72 12.46 1.79 11.34
C ASP A 72 11.55 2.09 12.54
N PHE A 73 11.47 3.36 12.94
CA PHE A 73 10.55 3.79 13.99
C PHE A 73 9.08 3.61 13.56
N ALA A 74 8.71 4.05 12.36
CA ALA A 74 7.36 3.92 11.84
C ALA A 74 6.91 2.46 11.78
N LYS A 75 7.79 1.53 11.35
CA LYS A 75 7.52 0.09 11.36
C LYS A 75 7.23 -0.45 12.76
N ARG A 76 7.95 0.02 13.78
CA ARG A 76 7.69 -0.39 15.18
C ARG A 76 6.32 0.09 15.62
N VAL A 77 6.01 1.37 15.40
CA VAL A 77 4.70 1.94 15.74
C VAL A 77 3.57 1.20 15.01
N LEU A 78 3.75 0.88 13.72
CA LEU A 78 2.76 0.11 12.96
C LEU A 78 2.51 -1.27 13.57
N ASN A 79 3.57 -1.99 13.99
CA ASN A 79 3.42 -3.27 14.67
C ASN A 79 2.75 -3.14 16.04
N ASP A 80 3.00 -2.07 16.78
CA ASP A 80 2.43 -1.83 18.10
C ASP A 80 0.92 -1.53 18.03
N ILE A 81 0.46 -0.89 16.96
CA ILE A 81 -0.96 -0.58 16.74
C ILE A 81 -1.70 -1.63 15.90
N ALA A 82 -0.97 -2.53 15.25
CA ALA A 82 -1.54 -3.57 14.40
C ALA A 82 -2.47 -4.49 15.20
N LYS A 83 -3.58 -4.89 14.59
CA LYS A 83 -4.54 -5.80 15.20
C LYS A 83 -4.59 -7.07 14.37
N THR A 84 -4.21 -8.19 14.98
CA THR A 84 -4.28 -9.50 14.34
C THR A 84 -5.73 -9.87 14.08
N ILE A 85 -6.04 -10.27 12.85
CA ILE A 85 -7.35 -10.84 12.48
C ILE A 85 -7.23 -12.36 12.33
N ASP A 86 -8.27 -13.08 12.71
CA ASP A 86 -8.38 -14.52 12.45
C ASP A 86 -8.94 -14.77 11.05
N THR A 87 -8.07 -15.25 10.15
CA THR A 87 -8.42 -15.54 8.76
C THR A 87 -9.37 -16.72 8.58
N SER A 88 -9.61 -17.51 9.63
CA SER A 88 -10.61 -18.59 9.62
C SER A 88 -12.03 -18.03 9.70
N LYS A 89 -12.20 -16.88 10.36
CA LYS A 89 -13.50 -16.25 10.59
C LYS A 89 -13.82 -15.25 9.48
N ASP A 90 -14.88 -15.54 8.74
CA ASP A 90 -15.28 -14.71 7.60
C ASP A 90 -15.66 -13.29 8.01
N ASP A 91 -16.28 -13.10 9.16
CA ASP A 91 -16.69 -11.77 9.64
C ASP A 91 -15.49 -10.82 9.85
N GLU A 92 -14.38 -11.33 10.39
CA GLU A 92 -13.16 -10.51 10.61
C GLU A 92 -12.49 -10.15 9.27
N VAL A 93 -12.46 -11.10 8.32
CA VAL A 93 -11.93 -10.87 6.97
C VAL A 93 -12.83 -9.92 6.17
N LEU A 94 -14.15 -9.99 6.34
CA LEU A 94 -15.12 -9.09 5.71
C LEU A 94 -14.92 -7.65 6.13
N VAL A 95 -14.58 -7.39 7.39
CA VAL A 95 -14.28 -6.03 7.87
C VAL A 95 -13.06 -5.48 7.13
N ALA A 96 -11.99 -6.27 6.99
CA ALA A 96 -10.80 -5.86 6.25
C ALA A 96 -11.11 -5.60 4.76
N LEU A 97 -11.81 -6.53 4.09
CA LEU A 97 -12.22 -6.38 2.68
C LEU A 97 -13.13 -5.18 2.44
N GLY A 98 -14.02 -4.87 3.40
CA GLY A 98 -14.90 -3.71 3.36
C GLY A 98 -14.13 -2.40 3.21
N SER A 99 -13.00 -2.27 3.92
CA SER A 99 -12.14 -1.09 3.86
C SER A 99 -11.50 -0.90 2.47
N CYS A 100 -11.02 -1.98 1.84
CA CYS A 100 -10.39 -1.97 0.52
C CYS A 100 -11.37 -1.72 -0.63
N ILE A 101 -12.63 -2.15 -0.49
CA ILE A 101 -13.66 -2.02 -1.53
C ILE A 101 -14.40 -0.68 -1.43
N GLY A 102 -14.46 -0.09 -0.23
CA GLY A 102 -15.26 1.12 0.04
C GLY A 102 -14.94 2.32 -0.85
N THR A 103 -13.71 2.45 -1.34
CA THR A 103 -13.26 3.56 -2.20
C THR A 103 -13.43 3.30 -3.70
N LYS A 104 -13.84 2.09 -4.09
CA LYS A 104 -13.94 1.61 -5.49
C LYS A 104 -15.38 1.67 -5.99
N PHE A 105 -15.57 1.68 -7.31
CA PHE A 105 -16.91 1.65 -7.94
C PHE A 105 -17.71 0.39 -7.53
N SER A 106 -16.99 -0.70 -7.27
CA SER A 106 -17.51 -1.96 -6.77
C SER A 106 -18.15 -1.88 -5.37
N SER A 107 -17.96 -0.79 -4.62
CA SER A 107 -18.62 -0.57 -3.32
C SER A 107 -20.13 -0.74 -3.35
N ARG A 108 -20.79 -0.43 -4.48
CA ARG A 108 -22.24 -0.65 -4.70
C ARG A 108 -22.66 -2.12 -4.52
N TRP A 109 -21.76 -3.05 -4.80
CA TRP A 109 -21.95 -4.49 -4.60
C TRP A 109 -20.97 -5.05 -3.58
N GLY A 110 -20.49 -4.22 -2.65
CA GLY A 110 -19.39 -4.55 -1.75
C GLY A 110 -19.60 -5.85 -0.98
N LYS A 111 -20.81 -6.10 -0.45
CA LYS A 111 -21.15 -7.35 0.24
C LYS A 111 -21.07 -8.58 -0.68
N LEU A 112 -21.64 -8.48 -1.89
CA LEU A 112 -21.63 -9.58 -2.86
C LEU A 112 -20.19 -9.92 -3.28
N ILE A 113 -19.41 -8.89 -3.62
CA ILE A 113 -18.02 -9.05 -4.07
C ILE A 113 -17.16 -9.63 -2.95
N SER A 114 -17.26 -9.10 -1.72
CA SER A 114 -16.48 -9.59 -0.58
C SER A 114 -16.78 -11.07 -0.29
N ASN A 115 -18.06 -11.47 -0.31
CA ASN A 115 -18.45 -12.87 -0.10
C ASN A 115 -17.91 -13.80 -1.20
N LEU A 116 -17.94 -13.36 -2.46
CA LEU A 116 -17.38 -14.12 -3.58
C LEU A 116 -15.86 -14.23 -3.46
N THR A 117 -15.17 -13.14 -3.09
CA THR A 117 -13.73 -13.11 -2.87
C THR A 117 -13.32 -14.10 -1.78
N ILE A 118 -13.98 -14.08 -0.61
CA ILE A 118 -13.69 -15.02 0.49
C ILE A 118 -13.88 -16.47 0.02
N LYS A 119 -15.00 -16.77 -0.65
CA LYS A 119 -15.29 -18.12 -1.14
C LYS A 119 -14.23 -18.59 -2.14
N ALA A 120 -13.84 -17.74 -3.09
CA ALA A 120 -12.81 -18.05 -4.08
C ALA A 120 -11.45 -18.29 -3.42
N THR A 121 -11.01 -17.39 -2.54
CA THR A 121 -9.74 -17.50 -1.82
C THR A 121 -9.68 -18.76 -0.97
N LYS A 122 -10.73 -19.07 -0.19
CA LYS A 122 -10.80 -20.30 0.61
C LYS A 122 -10.77 -21.58 -0.23
N THR A 123 -11.33 -21.54 -1.45
CA THR A 123 -11.35 -22.71 -2.35
C THR A 123 -9.94 -23.05 -2.86
N ILE A 124 -9.09 -22.05 -3.08
CA ILE A 124 -7.72 -22.26 -3.58
C ILE A 124 -6.67 -22.33 -2.47
N MET A 125 -7.02 -21.91 -1.25
CA MET A 125 -6.13 -21.93 -0.09
C MET A 125 -5.82 -23.37 0.32
N ARG A 126 -4.54 -23.75 0.26
CA ARG A 126 -4.05 -25.05 0.77
C ARG A 126 -3.52 -24.85 2.19
N GLU A 127 -4.01 -25.65 3.14
CA GLU A 127 -3.50 -25.65 4.52
C GLU A 127 -2.02 -26.07 4.54
N GLY A 128 -1.12 -25.09 4.72
CA GLY A 128 0.32 -25.32 4.73
C GLY A 128 1.18 -24.08 4.42
N ALA A 129 0.62 -23.02 3.83
CA ALA A 129 1.35 -21.80 3.51
C ALA A 129 0.99 -20.64 4.46
N ARG A 130 1.74 -20.53 5.57
CA ARG A 130 1.85 -19.37 6.51
C ARG A 130 0.55 -18.78 7.08
N ASN A 131 0.09 -19.35 8.20
CA ASN A 131 -1.04 -18.90 9.04
C ASN A 131 -0.78 -17.64 9.90
N LYS A 132 -0.08 -16.61 9.41
CA LYS A 132 -0.05 -15.29 10.08
C LYS A 132 0.04 -14.17 9.03
N LEU A 133 -1.12 -13.68 8.59
CA LEU A 133 -1.21 -12.37 7.96
C LEU A 133 -1.23 -11.33 9.09
N ASN A 134 -0.11 -10.66 9.31
CA ASN A 134 -0.10 -9.42 10.09
C ASN A 134 -0.65 -8.34 9.15
N LEU A 135 -1.87 -7.87 9.42
CA LEU A 135 -2.48 -6.70 8.79
C LEU A 135 -2.32 -5.47 9.69
#